data_AF-A0A9D7R9I4-F1
#
_entry.id   AF-A0A9D7R9I4-F1
#
_cell.length_a   1.000
_cell.length_b   1.000
_cell.length_c   1.000
_cell.angle_alpha   90.00
_cell.angle_beta   90.00
_cell.angle_gamma   90.00
#
_symmetry.space_group_name_H-M   'P 1'
#
loop_
_entity.id
_entity.type
_entity.pdbx_description
1 polymer ?
#
loop_
_entity_poly.entity_id
_entity_poly.type
_entity_poly.pdbx_seq_one_letter_code
_entity_poly.pdbx_strand_id
1 'polypeptide(L)'
;MLPATAAAPLSLLLAVSMAFAQETESDLSPEERASLEQRLERLDGRSTDWVLLADIGDKVQPLGARAVPLLRERVKAALEREDPRYGVRLLGVLCRLDDDGARQLFEIVASEDERAASLAARVIGRSQAPASRIHARLVAALEKEKRPTVISALALAAADAGATAAATPIRSRITEKAVEPGIARWLAIALACLEKELPKKSLLEWLAPESPLVESAILLARSHRDPGVEGKVIELLQSAEDETRWTWLIEALGACGGDESKSALRESLNAEDEEAKDESGGVLLASSNIDARLLALLRLREPAAIAWAKATVASEGRGEAASGMTFAMMSEEQARIPELLGKWRITEADSAIEACLKSKTATGQLRIHAARGLSWRRDARGLRAAAEILADPNSTAMPFDLHSTGMPAQNTLHEFVGNPDRPDYVPLEDGAVAAELGKQWLAWIDKYESKIQWREPLAESQDLLLWR
;
A
#
# COMPACT_ATOMS: atom_id res chain seq x y z
N MET A 1 -20.62 73.97 -28.29
CA MET A 1 -21.47 72.93 -27.68
C MET A 1 -21.43 71.71 -28.60
N LEU A 2 -21.02 70.57 -28.01
CA LEU A 2 -20.91 69.19 -28.51
C LEU A 2 -20.03 68.90 -29.74
N PRO A 3 -18.96 68.08 -29.57
CA PRO A 3 -18.55 67.08 -30.54
C PRO A 3 -18.92 65.67 -30.07
N ALA A 4 -18.99 64.80 -31.08
CA ALA A 4 -19.60 63.49 -31.13
C ALA A 4 -18.91 62.40 -30.29
N THR A 5 -19.75 61.48 -29.83
CA THR A 5 -19.44 60.17 -29.27
C THR A 5 -18.87 59.19 -30.30
N ALA A 6 -17.94 58.37 -29.79
CA ALA A 6 -17.75 56.93 -30.04
C ALA A 6 -17.26 56.44 -31.41
N ALA A 7 -16.07 55.83 -31.42
CA ALA A 7 -15.91 54.39 -31.63
C ALA A 7 -14.45 53.98 -31.40
N ALA A 8 -14.16 53.44 -30.21
CA ALA A 8 -12.93 52.74 -29.88
C ALA A 8 -13.11 51.21 -30.15
N PRO A 9 -12.00 50.44 -30.24
CA PRO A 9 -11.86 49.31 -31.17
C PRO A 9 -12.42 47.99 -30.61
N LEU A 10 -13.53 47.50 -31.18
CA LEU A 10 -14.05 46.16 -30.87
C LEU A 10 -13.31 45.03 -31.61
N SER A 11 -12.58 45.33 -32.67
CA SER A 11 -12.06 44.30 -33.58
C SER A 11 -10.76 43.62 -33.11
N LEU A 12 -10.03 44.20 -32.15
CA LEU A 12 -8.79 43.60 -31.63
C LEU A 12 -9.01 42.69 -30.40
N LEU A 13 -10.12 42.86 -29.68
CA LEU A 13 -10.47 42.02 -28.52
C LEU A 13 -11.10 40.68 -28.93
N LEU A 14 -11.71 40.58 -30.12
CA LEU A 14 -12.23 39.33 -30.65
C LEU A 14 -11.15 38.41 -31.26
N ALA A 15 -9.98 38.96 -31.63
CA ALA A 15 -8.87 38.17 -32.18
C ALA A 15 -8.04 37.46 -31.09
N VAL A 16 -8.04 37.97 -29.86
CA VAL A 16 -7.37 37.33 -28.71
C VAL A 16 -8.28 36.31 -28.02
N SER A 17 -9.60 36.47 -28.11
CA SER A 17 -10.57 35.47 -27.59
C SER A 17 -10.75 34.25 -28.49
N MET A 18 -10.36 34.29 -29.77
CA MET A 18 -10.42 33.13 -30.67
C MET A 18 -9.11 32.34 -30.78
N ALA A 19 -8.04 32.76 -30.11
CA ALA A 19 -6.80 31.99 -30.00
C ALA A 19 -6.77 31.03 -28.79
N PHE A 20 -7.79 31.08 -27.92
CA PHE A 20 -7.95 30.21 -26.74
C PHE A 20 -9.21 29.34 -26.79
N ALA A 21 -9.90 29.30 -27.92
CA ALA A 21 -11.14 28.52 -28.13
C ALA A 21 -10.97 27.42 -29.19
N GLN A 22 -9.75 26.89 -29.36
CA GLN A 22 -9.62 25.48 -29.75
C GLN A 22 -9.43 24.70 -28.44
N GLU A 23 -10.55 24.42 -27.76
CA GLU A 23 -10.66 23.18 -27.00
C GLU A 23 -10.40 22.08 -28.04
N THR A 24 -9.14 21.67 -28.16
CA THR A 24 -8.73 20.57 -29.01
C THR A 24 -9.59 19.38 -28.62
N GLU A 25 -10.54 19.03 -29.50
CA GLU A 25 -11.30 17.79 -29.38
C GLU A 25 -10.30 16.66 -29.10
N SER A 26 -10.65 15.81 -28.16
CA SER A 26 -9.83 14.64 -27.81
C SER A 26 -9.56 13.82 -29.08
N ASP A 27 -8.29 13.73 -29.50
CA ASP A 27 -7.81 12.90 -30.63
C ASP A 27 -7.92 11.37 -30.36
N LEU A 28 -8.82 10.96 -29.47
CA LEU A 28 -9.12 9.56 -29.17
C LEU A 28 -10.12 9.02 -30.19
N SER A 29 -9.94 7.77 -30.61
CA SER A 29 -10.97 7.08 -31.37
C SER A 29 -12.26 6.97 -30.53
N PRO A 30 -13.44 6.78 -31.15
CA PRO A 30 -14.69 6.58 -30.40
C PRO A 30 -14.60 5.44 -29.38
N GLU A 31 -13.89 4.36 -29.72
CA GLU A 31 -13.68 3.20 -28.85
C GLU A 31 -12.73 3.52 -27.68
N GLU A 32 -11.62 4.22 -27.96
CA GLU A 32 -10.69 4.67 -26.91
C GLU A 32 -11.38 5.64 -25.94
N ARG A 33 -12.19 6.57 -26.48
CA ARG A 33 -12.96 7.52 -25.69
C ARG A 33 -13.98 6.81 -24.80
N ALA A 34 -14.84 5.96 -25.36
CA ALA A 34 -15.83 5.23 -24.59
C ALA A 34 -15.19 4.34 -23.51
N SER A 35 -14.10 3.66 -23.86
CA SER A 35 -13.34 2.84 -22.92
C SER A 35 -12.75 3.68 -21.78
N LEU A 36 -12.16 4.83 -22.08
CA LEU A 36 -11.63 5.76 -21.08
C LEU A 36 -12.74 6.32 -20.17
N GLU A 37 -13.87 6.76 -20.74
CA GLU A 37 -15.01 7.25 -19.97
C GLU A 37 -15.51 6.21 -18.96
N GLN A 38 -15.68 4.96 -19.41
CA GLN A 38 -16.06 3.83 -18.55
C GLN A 38 -15.01 3.52 -17.48
N ARG A 39 -13.71 3.71 -17.76
CA ARG A 39 -12.66 3.58 -16.74
C ARG A 39 -12.82 4.65 -15.67
N LEU A 40 -12.96 5.91 -16.09
CA LEU A 40 -13.02 7.06 -15.19
C LEU A 40 -14.25 7.00 -14.28
N GLU A 41 -15.42 6.58 -14.79
CA GLU A 41 -16.64 6.44 -13.99
C GLU A 41 -16.50 5.48 -12.80
N ARG A 42 -15.65 4.45 -12.91
CA ARG A 42 -15.38 3.53 -11.80
C ARG A 42 -14.75 4.21 -10.58
N LEU A 43 -14.11 5.37 -10.76
CA LEU A 43 -13.56 6.17 -9.66
C LEU A 43 -14.66 6.87 -8.84
N ASP A 44 -15.91 6.88 -9.28
CA ASP A 44 -17.06 7.44 -8.55
C ASP A 44 -17.58 6.50 -7.45
N GLY A 45 -16.67 6.02 -6.61
CA GLY A 45 -16.97 5.16 -5.47
C GLY A 45 -17.10 5.91 -4.14
N ARG A 46 -17.69 5.26 -3.12
CA ARG A 46 -17.78 5.82 -1.76
C ARG A 46 -16.43 5.94 -1.08
N SER A 47 -15.55 4.96 -1.27
CA SER A 47 -14.18 4.94 -0.75
C SER A 47 -13.17 5.09 -1.89
N THR A 48 -11.94 5.47 -1.57
CA THR A 48 -10.86 5.53 -2.55
C THR A 48 -10.23 4.16 -2.68
N ASP A 49 -10.43 3.52 -3.83
CA ASP A 49 -9.72 2.31 -4.22
C ASP A 49 -8.39 2.70 -4.89
N TRP A 50 -7.29 2.48 -4.17
CA TRP A 50 -5.95 2.83 -4.62
C TRP A 50 -5.45 1.93 -5.75
N VAL A 51 -5.91 0.68 -5.81
CA VAL A 51 -5.52 -0.26 -6.86
C VAL A 51 -6.21 0.15 -8.16
N LEU A 52 -7.51 0.48 -8.10
CA LEU A 52 -8.25 1.03 -9.23
C LEU A 52 -7.66 2.35 -9.73
N LEU A 53 -7.31 3.29 -8.83
CA LEU A 53 -6.69 4.55 -9.21
C LEU A 53 -5.35 4.33 -9.95
N ALA A 54 -4.52 3.42 -9.44
CA ALA A 54 -3.26 3.06 -10.08
C ALA A 54 -3.49 2.37 -11.44
N ASP A 55 -4.47 1.46 -11.53
CA ASP A 55 -4.80 0.75 -12.76
C ASP A 55 -5.25 1.72 -13.85
N ILE A 56 -6.19 2.61 -13.56
CA ILE A 56 -6.65 3.63 -14.51
C ILE A 56 -5.50 4.53 -14.92
N GLY A 57 -4.65 4.96 -13.98
CA GLY A 57 -3.44 5.72 -14.30
C GLY A 57 -2.53 4.99 -15.29
N ASP A 58 -2.29 3.69 -15.09
CA ASP A 58 -1.45 2.86 -15.97
C ASP A 58 -2.07 2.69 -17.36
N LYS A 59 -3.41 2.64 -17.47
CA LYS A 59 -4.15 2.55 -18.74
C LYS A 59 -4.21 3.87 -19.49
N VAL A 60 -4.20 4.97 -18.76
CA VAL A 60 -4.26 6.33 -19.30
C VAL A 60 -2.88 6.81 -19.75
N GLN A 61 -1.80 6.36 -19.09
CA GLN A 61 -0.43 6.76 -19.41
C GLN A 61 -0.06 6.63 -20.92
N PRO A 62 -0.38 5.53 -21.62
CA PRO A 62 -0.08 5.38 -23.04
C PRO A 62 -0.89 6.30 -23.96
N LEU A 63 -2.06 6.76 -23.53
CA LEU A 63 -2.86 7.75 -24.27
C LEU A 63 -2.23 9.14 -24.22
N GLY A 64 -1.51 9.44 -23.14
CA GLY A 64 -0.72 10.67 -23.00
C GLY A 64 -1.56 11.94 -23.15
N ALA A 65 -1.03 12.92 -23.89
CA ALA A 65 -1.68 14.21 -24.12
C ALA A 65 -3.08 14.09 -24.77
N ARG A 66 -3.35 13.02 -25.53
CA ARG A 66 -4.66 12.80 -26.20
C ARG A 66 -5.81 12.62 -25.21
N ALA A 67 -5.55 12.09 -24.02
CA ALA A 67 -6.56 11.90 -22.98
C ALA A 67 -6.86 13.18 -22.17
N VAL A 68 -5.99 14.19 -22.23
CA VAL A 68 -6.08 15.39 -21.39
C VAL A 68 -7.37 16.20 -21.62
N PRO A 69 -7.84 16.45 -22.86
CA PRO A 69 -9.07 17.20 -23.08
C PRO A 69 -10.30 16.55 -22.41
N LEU A 70 -10.47 15.23 -22.59
CA LEU A 70 -11.55 14.48 -21.98
C LEU A 70 -11.44 14.47 -20.45
N LEU A 71 -10.24 14.26 -19.91
CA LEU A 71 -10.02 14.30 -18.46
C LEU A 71 -10.37 15.66 -17.87
N ARG A 72 -10.02 16.76 -18.52
CA ARG A 72 -10.37 18.12 -18.08
C ARG A 72 -11.87 18.36 -18.09
N GLU A 73 -12.57 17.92 -19.13
CA GLU A 73 -14.04 17.98 -19.22
C GLU A 73 -14.67 17.24 -18.03
N ARG A 74 -14.23 16.00 -17.77
CA ARG A 74 -14.76 15.16 -16.69
C ARG A 74 -14.42 15.70 -15.30
N VAL A 75 -13.21 16.23 -15.10
CA VAL A 75 -12.80 16.91 -13.87
C VAL A 75 -13.69 18.11 -13.60
N LYS A 76 -13.91 18.97 -14.61
CA LYS A 76 -14.76 20.17 -14.48
C LYS A 76 -16.17 19.78 -14.02
N ALA A 77 -16.81 18.84 -14.70
CA ALA A 77 -18.14 18.35 -14.33
C ALA A 77 -18.16 17.70 -12.92
N ALA A 78 -17.10 16.98 -12.54
CA ALA A 78 -17.02 16.32 -11.24
C ALA A 78 -16.80 17.29 -10.07
N LEU A 79 -16.04 18.37 -10.27
CA LEU A 79 -15.80 19.40 -9.25
C LEU A 79 -17.01 20.30 -8.98
N GLU A 80 -17.99 20.33 -9.89
CA GLU A 80 -19.27 21.02 -9.70
C GLU A 80 -20.26 20.23 -8.81
N ARG A 81 -19.94 18.97 -8.45
CA ARG A 81 -20.76 18.13 -7.57
C ARG A 81 -20.58 18.52 -6.11
N GLU A 82 -21.58 18.20 -5.28
CA GLU A 82 -21.52 18.40 -3.82
C GLU A 82 -20.39 17.58 -3.15
N ASP A 83 -20.13 16.37 -3.66
CA ASP A 83 -19.05 15.51 -3.16
C ASP A 83 -17.78 15.64 -4.03
N PRO A 84 -16.71 16.28 -3.52
CA PRO A 84 -15.51 16.55 -4.31
C PRO A 84 -14.62 15.31 -4.51
N ARG A 85 -14.91 14.18 -3.85
CA ARG A 85 -14.01 13.01 -3.85
C ARG A 85 -13.79 12.43 -5.24
N TYR A 86 -14.83 12.38 -6.07
CA TYR A 86 -14.69 11.93 -7.46
C TYR A 86 -13.78 12.85 -8.27
N GLY A 87 -14.00 14.17 -8.16
CA GLY A 87 -13.15 15.18 -8.81
C GLY A 87 -11.69 15.08 -8.38
N VAL A 88 -11.41 14.89 -7.09
CA VAL A 88 -10.04 14.70 -6.57
C VAL A 88 -9.38 13.45 -7.15
N ARG A 89 -10.09 12.33 -7.29
CA ARG A 89 -9.53 11.10 -7.90
C ARG A 89 -9.24 11.28 -9.40
N LEU A 90 -10.14 11.93 -10.14
CA LEU A 90 -9.91 12.27 -11.55
C LEU A 90 -8.71 13.21 -11.72
N LEU A 91 -8.56 14.18 -10.82
CA LEU A 91 -7.39 15.05 -10.76
C LEU A 91 -6.11 14.26 -10.51
N GLY A 92 -6.15 13.18 -9.73
CA GLY A 92 -5.03 12.24 -9.58
C GLY A 92 -4.57 11.62 -10.89
N VAL A 93 -5.51 11.18 -11.73
CA VAL A 93 -5.23 10.66 -13.08
C VAL A 93 -4.69 11.77 -13.99
N LEU A 94 -5.31 12.95 -13.98
CA LEU A 94 -4.84 14.10 -14.76
C LEU A 94 -3.45 14.56 -14.34
N CYS A 95 -3.16 14.58 -13.03
CA CYS A 95 -1.87 14.95 -12.44
C CYS A 95 -0.72 14.10 -12.97
N ARG A 96 -0.99 12.84 -13.37
CA ARG A 96 0.00 11.96 -13.99
C ARG A 96 0.41 12.44 -15.39
N LEU A 97 -0.52 13.02 -16.14
CA LEU A 97 -0.31 13.45 -17.52
C LEU A 97 0.08 14.93 -17.64
N ASP A 98 -0.53 15.80 -16.83
CA ASP A 98 -0.57 17.24 -17.06
C ASP A 98 -0.31 18.04 -15.77
N ASP A 99 0.39 19.18 -15.91
CA ASP A 99 0.76 20.06 -14.80
C ASP A 99 -0.44 20.74 -14.15
N ASP A 100 -1.54 20.92 -14.91
CA ASP A 100 -2.77 21.53 -14.41
C ASP A 100 -3.46 20.64 -13.37
N GLY A 101 -3.45 19.32 -13.57
CA GLY A 101 -3.96 18.37 -12.58
C GLY A 101 -3.23 18.48 -11.24
N ALA A 102 -1.90 18.61 -11.29
CA ALA A 102 -1.11 18.85 -10.08
C ALA A 102 -1.45 20.21 -9.44
N ARG A 103 -1.54 21.28 -10.24
CA ARG A 103 -1.88 22.62 -9.74
C ARG A 103 -3.21 22.62 -8.97
N GLN A 104 -4.26 22.06 -9.57
CA GLN A 104 -5.58 21.99 -8.96
C GLN A 104 -5.59 21.12 -7.69
N LEU A 105 -4.86 19.99 -7.64
CA LEU A 105 -4.72 19.21 -6.41
C LEU A 105 -4.07 20.01 -5.28
N PHE A 106 -3.03 20.80 -5.57
CA PHE A 106 -2.40 21.65 -4.56
C PHE A 106 -3.29 22.83 -4.11
N GLU A 107 -4.17 23.32 -4.98
CA GLU A 107 -5.21 24.29 -4.60
C GLU A 107 -6.21 23.67 -3.62
N ILE A 108 -6.61 22.41 -3.83
CA ILE A 108 -7.47 21.67 -2.89
C ILE A 108 -6.74 21.41 -1.57
N VAL A 109 -5.46 21.05 -1.60
CA VAL A 109 -4.64 20.93 -0.38
C VAL A 109 -4.64 22.25 0.41
N ALA A 110 -4.55 23.40 -0.27
CA ALA A 110 -4.56 24.71 0.37
C ALA A 110 -5.97 25.20 0.80
N SER A 111 -7.04 24.51 0.40
CA SER A 111 -8.42 24.87 0.77
C SER A 111 -8.71 24.63 2.26
N GLU A 112 -9.78 25.24 2.78
CA GLU A 112 -10.18 25.09 4.18
C GLU A 112 -10.77 23.71 4.51
N ASP A 113 -11.27 22.96 3.53
CA ASP A 113 -11.81 21.61 3.72
C ASP A 113 -10.68 20.63 4.01
N GLU A 114 -10.48 20.33 5.29
CA GLU A 114 -9.43 19.43 5.77
C GLU A 114 -9.57 17.99 5.24
N ARG A 115 -10.81 17.52 4.98
CA ARG A 115 -11.03 16.15 4.44
C ARG A 115 -10.65 16.10 2.97
N ALA A 116 -11.10 17.08 2.17
CA ALA A 116 -10.73 17.18 0.77
C ALA A 116 -9.21 17.41 0.60
N ALA A 117 -8.62 18.28 1.42
CA ALA A 117 -7.19 18.56 1.43
C ALA A 117 -6.36 17.29 1.76
N SER A 118 -6.75 16.54 2.78
CA SER A 118 -6.08 15.28 3.15
C SER A 118 -6.18 14.23 2.04
N LEU A 119 -7.36 14.08 1.42
CA LEU A 119 -7.51 13.16 0.28
C LEU A 119 -6.65 13.60 -0.91
N ALA A 120 -6.67 14.89 -1.27
CA ALA A 120 -5.87 15.44 -2.35
C ALA A 120 -4.38 15.21 -2.13
N ALA A 121 -3.87 15.42 -0.91
CA ALA A 121 -2.50 15.11 -0.55
C ALA A 121 -2.17 13.62 -0.80
N ARG A 122 -2.97 12.68 -0.30
CA ARG A 122 -2.75 11.24 -0.52
C ARG A 122 -2.81 10.87 -2.01
N VAL A 123 -3.74 11.47 -2.77
CA VAL A 123 -3.86 11.26 -4.22
C VAL A 123 -2.63 11.79 -4.97
N ILE A 124 -2.07 12.94 -4.59
CA ILE A 124 -0.82 13.45 -5.17
C ILE A 124 0.29 12.41 -5.03
N GLY A 125 0.49 11.87 -3.83
CA GLY A 125 1.54 10.87 -3.56
C GLY A 125 1.39 9.59 -4.39
N ARG A 126 0.15 9.15 -4.62
CA ARG A 126 -0.17 7.91 -5.35
C ARG A 126 -0.48 8.09 -6.83
N SER A 127 -0.42 9.32 -7.35
CA SER A 127 -0.70 9.63 -8.76
C SER A 127 0.34 9.06 -9.74
N GLN A 128 1.54 8.72 -9.25
CA GLN A 128 2.71 8.39 -10.08
C GLN A 128 3.09 9.51 -11.06
N ALA A 129 2.76 10.76 -10.74
CA ALA A 129 3.17 11.91 -11.52
C ALA A 129 4.71 12.08 -11.52
N PRO A 130 5.30 12.64 -12.60
CA PRO A 130 6.72 12.91 -12.66
C PRO A 130 7.21 13.78 -11.48
N ALA A 131 8.37 13.43 -10.93
CA ALA A 131 8.99 14.11 -9.79
C ALA A 131 9.05 15.65 -9.95
N SER A 132 9.40 16.10 -11.16
CA SER A 132 9.50 17.53 -11.51
C SER A 132 8.21 18.32 -11.31
N ARG A 133 7.06 17.64 -11.31
CA ARG A 133 5.73 18.26 -11.18
C ARG A 133 5.29 18.38 -9.72
N ILE A 134 5.64 17.41 -8.87
CA ILE A 134 5.02 17.28 -7.54
C ILE A 134 6.00 17.43 -6.37
N HIS A 135 7.28 17.08 -6.51
CA HIS A 135 8.20 17.02 -5.35
C HIS A 135 8.41 18.37 -4.66
N ALA A 136 8.80 19.40 -5.41
CA ALA A 136 9.02 20.73 -4.83
C ALA A 136 7.74 21.34 -4.23
N ARG A 137 6.58 21.06 -4.86
CA ARG A 137 5.28 21.53 -4.38
C ARG A 137 4.85 20.81 -3.10
N LEU A 138 5.11 19.50 -2.98
CA LEU A 138 4.88 18.73 -1.74
C LEU A 138 5.71 19.28 -0.58
N VAL A 139 6.99 19.55 -0.80
CA VAL A 139 7.88 20.15 0.22
C VAL A 139 7.35 21.51 0.67
N ALA A 140 7.05 22.41 -0.28
CA ALA A 140 6.54 23.74 0.02
C ALA A 140 5.17 23.72 0.72
N ALA A 141 4.28 22.79 0.36
CA ALA A 141 3.00 22.61 1.04
C ALA A 141 3.22 22.12 2.48
N LEU A 142 4.10 21.13 2.67
CA LEU A 142 4.41 20.56 3.98
C LEU A 142 5.06 21.58 4.92
N GLU A 143 5.88 22.50 4.44
CA GLU A 143 6.47 23.58 5.24
C GLU A 143 5.42 24.58 5.76
N LYS A 144 4.39 24.87 4.96
CA LYS A 144 3.36 25.87 5.27
C LYS A 144 2.20 25.31 6.09
N GLU A 145 1.92 24.02 5.97
CA GLU A 145 0.74 23.40 6.56
C GLU A 145 0.81 23.41 8.10
N LYS A 146 -0.35 23.64 8.73
CA LYS A 146 -0.50 23.66 10.20
C LYS A 146 -1.53 22.65 10.70
N ARG A 147 -2.40 22.14 9.81
CA ARG A 147 -3.47 21.20 10.16
C ARG A 147 -2.88 19.79 10.34
N PRO A 148 -3.02 19.19 11.53
CA PRO A 148 -2.56 17.84 11.86
C PRO A 148 -2.75 16.75 10.79
N THR A 149 -3.98 16.61 10.29
CA THR A 149 -4.33 15.51 9.39
C THR A 149 -3.73 15.71 8.00
N VAL A 150 -3.72 16.97 7.52
CA VAL A 150 -3.11 17.34 6.23
C VAL A 150 -1.59 17.19 6.28
N ILE A 151 -0.94 17.55 7.39
CA ILE A 151 0.50 17.30 7.61
C ILE A 151 0.82 15.81 7.44
N SER A 152 0.05 14.94 8.11
CA SER A 152 0.23 13.49 8.02
C SER A 152 0.04 13.01 6.58
N ALA A 153 -1.01 13.48 5.91
CA ALA A 153 -1.31 13.11 4.53
C ALA A 153 -0.22 13.57 3.55
N LEU A 154 0.32 14.79 3.71
CA LEU A 154 1.41 15.35 2.90
C LEU A 154 2.74 14.64 3.14
N ALA A 155 3.07 14.30 4.38
CA ALA A 155 4.27 13.55 4.70
C ALA A 155 4.23 12.15 4.06
N LEU A 156 3.11 11.42 4.22
CA LEU A 156 2.93 10.13 3.57
C LEU A 156 2.88 10.25 2.03
N ALA A 157 2.33 11.35 1.50
CA ALA A 157 2.35 11.60 0.06
C ALA A 157 3.77 11.86 -0.47
N ALA A 158 4.61 12.57 0.30
CA ALA A 158 6.01 12.76 -0.01
C ALA A 158 6.77 11.42 -0.02
N ALA A 159 6.52 10.55 0.97
CA ALA A 159 7.06 9.20 1.02
C ALA A 159 6.63 8.36 -0.20
N ASP A 160 5.32 8.27 -0.46
CA ASP A 160 4.77 7.54 -1.62
C ASP A 160 5.35 8.05 -2.96
N ALA A 161 5.58 9.37 -3.09
CA ALA A 161 6.15 9.97 -4.29
C ALA A 161 7.69 9.93 -4.37
N GLY A 162 8.38 9.55 -3.29
CA GLY A 162 9.85 9.60 -3.20
C GLY A 162 10.44 11.01 -3.17
N ALA A 163 9.73 11.99 -2.61
CA ALA A 163 10.18 13.39 -2.52
C ALA A 163 11.18 13.58 -1.35
N THR A 164 12.40 13.06 -1.49
CA THR A 164 13.43 12.98 -0.42
C THR A 164 13.72 14.31 0.29
N ALA A 165 13.61 15.44 -0.41
CA ALA A 165 13.77 16.77 0.18
C ALA A 165 12.76 17.07 1.31
N ALA A 166 11.61 16.39 1.35
CA ALA A 166 10.63 16.51 2.43
C ALA A 166 11.11 15.94 3.76
N ALA A 167 12.19 15.14 3.79
CA ALA A 167 12.73 14.61 5.03
C ALA A 167 13.16 15.71 6.01
N THR A 168 13.69 16.83 5.51
CA THR A 168 14.12 17.96 6.36
C THR A 168 12.95 18.60 7.13
N PRO A 169 11.86 19.08 6.48
CA PRO A 169 10.73 19.64 7.21
C PRO A 169 10.01 18.60 8.08
N ILE A 170 9.98 17.32 7.71
CA ILE A 170 9.44 16.25 8.57
C ILE A 170 10.27 16.12 9.85
N ARG A 171 11.59 16.04 9.72
CA ARG A 171 12.52 15.94 10.84
C ARG A 171 12.36 17.12 11.79
N SER A 172 12.32 18.35 11.29
CA SER A 172 12.12 19.57 12.09
C SER A 172 10.87 19.47 12.95
N ARG A 173 9.74 19.07 12.34
CA ARG A 173 8.45 18.94 13.04
C ARG A 173 8.48 17.90 14.15
N ILE A 174 9.12 16.75 13.92
CA ILE A 174 9.28 15.72 14.95
C ILE A 174 10.16 16.25 16.09
N THR A 175 11.30 16.88 15.78
CA THR A 175 12.25 17.36 16.79
C THR A 175 11.70 18.50 17.65
N GLU A 176 10.89 19.39 17.08
CA GLU A 176 10.28 20.51 17.79
C GLU A 176 9.11 20.09 18.70
N LYS A 177 8.73 18.80 18.69
CA LYS A 177 7.54 18.26 19.39
C LYS A 177 6.27 19.04 19.07
N ALA A 178 6.19 19.63 17.87
CA ALA A 178 5.10 20.46 17.41
C ALA A 178 3.89 19.65 16.91
N VAL A 179 3.83 18.35 17.22
CA VAL A 179 2.87 17.40 16.67
C VAL A 179 2.35 16.45 17.73
N GLU A 180 1.05 16.19 17.67
CA GLU A 180 0.35 15.24 18.52
C GLU A 180 0.89 13.81 18.31
N PRO A 181 0.84 12.93 19.32
CA PRO A 181 1.38 11.56 19.23
C PRO A 181 0.86 10.74 18.04
N GLY A 182 -0.42 10.86 17.69
CA GLY A 182 -1.02 10.16 16.54
C GLY A 182 -0.45 10.59 15.19
N ILE A 183 0.02 11.83 15.07
CA ILE A 183 0.66 12.40 13.86
C ILE A 183 2.12 12.00 13.81
N ALA A 184 2.80 12.03 14.96
CA ALA A 184 4.22 11.70 15.08
C ALA A 184 4.53 10.33 14.49
N ARG A 185 3.63 9.35 14.65
CA ARG A 185 3.74 8.02 14.03
C ARG A 185 3.81 8.07 12.49
N TRP A 186 2.90 8.80 11.85
CA TRP A 186 2.87 8.91 10.38
C TRP A 186 4.07 9.67 9.83
N LEU A 187 4.52 10.70 10.57
CA LEU A 187 5.75 11.40 10.25
C LEU A 187 6.97 10.50 10.39
N ALA A 188 7.01 9.66 11.43
CA ALA A 188 8.12 8.75 11.67
C ALA A 188 8.26 7.73 10.54
N ILE A 189 7.13 7.18 10.08
CA ILE A 189 7.03 6.30 8.91
C ILE A 189 7.56 7.05 7.68
N ALA A 190 6.94 8.19 7.33
CA ALA A 190 7.32 8.94 6.15
C ALA A 190 8.81 9.31 6.13
N LEU A 191 9.38 9.69 7.28
CA LEU A 191 10.81 10.01 7.39
C LEU A 191 11.69 8.80 7.09
N ALA A 192 11.37 7.63 7.66
CA ALA A 192 12.11 6.39 7.39
C ALA A 192 12.09 6.02 5.90
N CYS A 193 10.93 6.18 5.25
CA CYS A 193 10.73 5.95 3.82
C CYS A 193 11.59 6.86 2.94
N LEU A 194 11.74 8.12 3.35
CA LEU A 194 12.43 9.16 2.58
C LEU A 194 13.95 9.13 2.76
N GLU A 195 14.45 8.84 3.96
CA GLU A 195 15.89 8.76 4.24
C GLU A 195 16.49 7.47 3.65
N LYS A 196 15.75 6.34 3.70
CA LYS A 196 16.13 4.98 3.25
C LYS A 196 17.37 4.38 3.90
N GLU A 197 18.43 5.16 4.04
CA GLU A 197 19.71 4.81 4.64
C GLU A 197 20.26 6.03 5.40
N LEU A 198 20.80 5.79 6.59
CA LEU A 198 21.51 6.80 7.36
C LEU A 198 22.93 6.29 7.63
N PRO A 199 23.94 7.18 7.69
CA PRO A 199 25.22 6.77 8.23
C PRO A 199 25.04 6.14 9.61
N LYS A 200 25.67 4.99 9.86
CA LYS A 200 25.58 4.24 11.13
C LYS A 200 25.65 5.15 12.36
N LYS A 201 26.58 6.09 12.35
CA LYS A 201 26.76 7.04 13.46
C LYS A 201 25.46 7.82 13.76
N SER A 202 24.83 8.39 12.75
CA SER A 202 23.58 9.14 12.89
C SER A 202 22.40 8.25 13.27
N LEU A 203 22.36 7.02 12.74
CA LEU A 203 21.34 6.05 13.13
C LEU A 203 21.45 5.69 14.63
N LEU A 204 22.66 5.44 15.13
CA LEU A 204 22.89 5.16 16.55
C LEU A 204 22.55 6.37 17.44
N GLU A 205 22.85 7.59 16.99
CA GLU A 205 22.41 8.82 17.68
C GLU A 205 20.89 8.90 17.74
N TRP A 206 20.18 8.53 16.67
CA TRP A 206 18.71 8.57 16.65
C TRP A 206 18.05 7.44 17.43
N LEU A 207 18.72 6.30 17.57
CA LEU A 207 18.28 5.17 18.40
C LEU A 207 18.46 5.41 19.91
N ALA A 208 19.00 6.55 20.33
CA ALA A 208 19.05 6.88 21.75
C ALA A 208 17.63 6.99 22.34
N PRO A 209 17.34 6.45 23.54
CA PRO A 209 15.99 6.44 24.12
C PRO A 209 15.31 7.81 24.21
N GLU A 210 16.10 8.86 24.44
CA GLU A 210 15.66 10.25 24.55
C GLU A 210 15.50 10.98 23.21
N SER A 211 15.92 10.35 22.11
CA SER A 211 15.85 10.93 20.78
C SER A 211 14.40 11.11 20.33
N PRO A 212 14.00 12.30 19.85
CA PRO A 212 12.68 12.49 19.25
C PRO A 212 12.51 11.69 17.94
N LEU A 213 13.61 11.19 17.36
CA LEU A 213 13.63 10.46 16.10
C LEU A 213 13.71 8.94 16.28
N VAL A 214 13.61 8.44 17.52
CA VAL A 214 13.76 7.01 17.84
C VAL A 214 12.82 6.12 17.03
N GLU A 215 11.57 6.55 16.83
CA GLU A 215 10.58 5.80 16.05
C GLU A 215 11.00 5.64 14.58
N SER A 216 11.48 6.72 13.94
CA SER A 216 12.03 6.63 12.57
C SER A 216 13.29 5.78 12.52
N ALA A 217 14.13 5.87 13.55
CA ALA A 217 15.38 5.12 13.64
C ALA A 217 15.13 3.61 13.76
N ILE A 218 14.12 3.19 14.53
CA ILE A 218 13.70 1.79 14.64
C ILE A 218 13.28 1.26 13.25
N LEU A 219 12.52 2.04 12.50
CA LEU A 219 12.11 1.66 11.14
C LEU A 219 13.31 1.58 10.17
N LEU A 220 14.25 2.52 10.25
CA LEU A 220 15.47 2.54 9.45
C LEU A 220 16.48 1.45 9.82
N ALA A 221 16.47 0.98 11.07
CA ALA A 221 17.33 -0.11 11.51
C ALA A 221 17.14 -1.38 10.66
N ARG A 222 15.95 -1.59 10.09
CA ARG A 222 15.61 -2.72 9.21
C ARG A 222 16.54 -2.89 8.00
N SER A 223 17.13 -1.79 7.50
CA SER A 223 18.07 -1.83 6.37
C SER A 223 19.54 -1.99 6.81
N HIS A 224 19.82 -1.97 8.12
CA HIS A 224 21.18 -1.95 8.68
C HIS A 224 21.54 -3.25 9.38
N ARG A 225 22.17 -4.18 8.65
CA ARG A 225 22.71 -5.43 9.23
C ARG A 225 24.05 -5.20 9.93
N ASP A 226 24.03 -4.42 11.01
CA ASP A 226 25.21 -4.08 11.81
C ASP A 226 24.99 -4.48 13.28
N PRO A 227 25.94 -5.22 13.91
CA PRO A 227 25.81 -5.68 15.30
C PRO A 227 25.62 -4.54 16.32
N GLY A 228 26.18 -3.35 16.06
CA GLY A 228 26.01 -2.20 16.95
C GLY A 228 24.62 -1.58 16.87
N VAL A 229 23.99 -1.63 15.70
CA VAL A 229 22.58 -1.21 15.52
C VAL A 229 21.66 -2.25 16.16
N GLU A 230 21.90 -3.54 15.90
CA GLU A 230 21.20 -4.66 16.54
C GLU A 230 21.23 -4.53 18.07
N GLY A 231 22.41 -4.38 18.67
CA GLY A 231 22.56 -4.23 20.12
C GLY A 231 21.72 -3.07 20.69
N LYS A 232 21.66 -1.93 19.99
CA LYS A 232 20.82 -0.79 20.42
C LYS A 232 19.33 -1.08 20.32
N VAL A 233 18.87 -1.79 19.29
CA VAL A 233 17.46 -2.19 19.17
C VAL A 233 17.10 -3.19 20.26
N ILE A 234 18.00 -4.11 20.63
CA ILE A 234 17.81 -5.05 21.75
C ILE A 234 17.70 -4.30 23.09
N GLU A 235 18.61 -3.35 23.37
CA GLU A 235 18.55 -2.49 24.56
C GLU A 235 17.20 -1.75 24.65
N LEU A 236 16.73 -1.18 23.54
CA LEU A 236 15.43 -0.51 23.49
C LEU A 236 14.27 -1.47 23.75
N LEU A 237 14.31 -2.69 23.18
CA LEU A 237 13.27 -3.71 23.38
C LEU A 237 13.13 -4.09 24.85
N GLN A 238 14.23 -4.22 25.59
CA GLN A 238 14.23 -4.54 27.02
C GLN A 238 13.62 -3.45 27.91
N SER A 239 13.53 -2.21 27.40
CA SER A 239 12.98 -1.05 28.09
C SER A 239 11.62 -0.58 27.53
N ALA A 240 11.07 -1.30 26.54
CA ALA A 240 9.85 -0.89 25.87
C ALA A 240 8.61 -1.17 26.74
N GLU A 241 7.92 -0.11 27.15
CA GLU A 241 6.65 -0.21 27.91
C GLU A 241 5.40 -0.12 27.01
N ASP A 242 5.56 0.37 25.76
CA ASP A 242 4.47 0.57 24.78
C ASP A 242 4.44 -0.59 23.78
N GLU A 243 3.30 -1.29 23.71
CA GLU A 243 3.02 -2.39 22.77
C GLU A 243 3.34 -2.01 21.31
N THR A 244 3.07 -0.77 20.92
CA THR A 244 3.32 -0.31 19.55
C THR A 244 4.79 -0.22 19.21
N ARG A 245 5.55 0.39 20.10
CA ARG A 245 7.00 0.47 19.97
C ARG A 245 7.61 -0.92 20.02
N TRP A 246 7.10 -1.77 20.90
CA TRP A 246 7.52 -3.16 21.04
C TRP A 246 7.37 -3.95 19.73
N THR A 247 6.22 -3.86 19.05
CA THR A 247 6.03 -4.50 17.72
C THR A 247 7.07 -4.01 16.71
N TRP A 248 7.30 -2.70 16.63
CA TRP A 248 8.24 -2.12 15.67
C TRP A 248 9.69 -2.50 15.92
N LEU A 249 10.08 -2.61 17.18
CA LEU A 249 11.40 -3.09 17.59
C LEU A 249 11.60 -4.54 17.17
N ILE A 250 10.61 -5.41 17.39
CA ILE A 250 10.70 -6.82 16.97
C ILE A 250 10.70 -6.96 15.46
N GLU A 251 9.89 -6.18 14.75
CA GLU A 251 9.94 -6.09 13.29
C GLU A 251 11.33 -5.67 12.78
N ALA A 252 11.96 -4.71 13.47
CA ALA A 252 13.31 -4.26 13.17
C ALA A 252 14.34 -5.39 13.37
N LEU A 253 14.33 -6.04 14.54
CA LEU A 253 15.19 -7.19 14.83
C LEU A 253 14.99 -8.33 13.83
N GLY A 254 13.74 -8.63 13.46
CA GLY A 254 13.44 -9.63 12.44
C GLY A 254 14.06 -9.32 11.07
N ALA A 255 14.25 -8.03 10.75
CA ALA A 255 14.78 -7.58 9.47
C ALA A 255 16.31 -7.47 9.44
N CYS A 256 16.92 -7.00 10.53
CA CYS A 256 18.34 -6.65 10.59
C CYS A 256 19.19 -7.52 11.51
N GLY A 257 18.56 -8.29 12.40
CA GLY A 257 19.20 -9.02 13.48
C GLY A 257 20.00 -10.26 13.06
N GLY A 258 20.82 -10.74 13.98
CA GLY A 258 21.60 -11.97 13.90
C GLY A 258 21.30 -12.92 15.06
N ASP A 259 22.33 -13.62 15.54
CA ASP A 259 22.18 -14.64 16.58
C ASP A 259 21.83 -14.05 17.96
N GLU A 260 22.23 -12.80 18.22
CA GLU A 260 21.86 -12.09 19.46
C GLU A 260 20.36 -11.77 19.48
N SER A 261 19.82 -11.23 18.39
CA SER A 261 18.37 -11.03 18.21
C SER A 261 17.60 -12.33 18.37
N LYS A 262 18.07 -13.42 17.75
CA LYS A 262 17.43 -14.74 17.89
C LYS A 262 17.40 -15.21 19.33
N SER A 263 18.48 -14.98 20.08
CA SER A 263 18.56 -15.40 21.48
C SER A 263 17.63 -14.55 22.35
N ALA A 264 17.68 -13.23 22.22
CA ALA A 264 16.80 -12.31 22.95
C ALA A 264 15.31 -12.57 22.68
N LEU A 265 14.93 -12.78 21.41
CA LEU A 265 13.54 -13.09 21.03
C LEU A 265 13.06 -14.44 21.58
N ARG A 266 13.93 -15.46 21.62
CA ARG A 266 13.61 -16.78 22.20
C ARG A 266 13.46 -16.72 23.70
N GLU A 267 14.37 -16.04 24.39
CA GLU A 267 14.30 -15.86 25.84
C GLU A 267 13.02 -15.13 26.25
N SER A 268 12.66 -14.07 25.51
CA SER A 268 11.40 -13.34 25.71
C SER A 268 10.15 -14.19 25.48
N LEU A 269 10.16 -15.07 24.47
CA LEU A 269 9.05 -16.01 24.22
C LEU A 269 8.93 -17.03 25.36
N ASN A 270 10.04 -17.62 25.78
CA ASN A 270 10.04 -18.68 26.81
C ASN A 270 9.66 -18.16 28.20
N ALA A 271 10.06 -16.93 28.56
CA ALA A 271 9.73 -16.34 29.85
C ALA A 271 8.21 -16.18 30.04
N GLU A 272 7.50 -15.70 29.01
CA GLU A 272 6.03 -15.58 29.06
C GLU A 272 5.33 -16.94 29.09
N ASP A 273 5.87 -17.95 28.39
CA ASP A 273 5.36 -19.33 28.44
C ASP A 273 5.50 -19.97 29.83
N GLU A 274 6.52 -19.58 30.61
CA GLU A 274 6.71 -20.04 31.99
C GLU A 274 5.76 -19.31 32.95
N GLU A 275 5.63 -17.98 32.84
CA GLU A 275 4.68 -17.19 33.63
C GLU A 275 3.22 -17.67 33.42
N ALA A 276 2.83 -17.97 32.18
CA ALA A 276 1.50 -18.47 31.88
C ALA A 276 1.21 -19.88 32.48
N LYS A 277 2.23 -20.73 32.59
CA LYS A 277 2.12 -22.08 33.19
C LYS A 277 1.93 -22.01 34.70
N ASP A 278 2.59 -21.06 35.36
CA ASP A 278 2.52 -20.88 36.81
C ASP A 278 1.17 -20.34 37.28
N GLU A 279 0.47 -19.55 36.45
CA GLU A 279 -0.81 -18.95 36.81
C GLU A 279 -2.05 -19.82 36.53
N SER A 280 -1.97 -20.78 35.60
CA SER A 280 -3.17 -21.43 35.06
C SER A 280 -3.14 -22.95 34.94
N GLY A 281 -2.09 -23.66 35.38
CA GLY A 281 -2.11 -25.13 35.56
C GLY A 281 -2.56 -25.96 34.35
N GLY A 282 -2.55 -25.39 33.15
CA GLY A 282 -3.12 -25.95 31.93
C GLY A 282 -2.79 -25.07 30.73
N VAL A 283 -2.07 -25.64 29.76
CA VAL A 283 -1.64 -24.97 28.54
C VAL A 283 -2.87 -24.61 27.68
N LEU A 284 -3.22 -23.32 27.65
CA LEU A 284 -4.19 -22.75 26.71
C LEU A 284 -3.45 -22.26 25.45
N LEU A 285 -3.09 -23.20 24.56
CA LEU A 285 -2.68 -22.85 23.19
C LEU A 285 -3.92 -22.73 22.31
N ALA A 286 -4.55 -21.56 22.36
CA ALA A 286 -5.49 -21.12 21.33
C ALA A 286 -5.64 -19.58 21.36
N SER A 287 -4.55 -18.82 21.39
CA SER A 287 -4.65 -17.43 20.92
C SER A 287 -4.76 -17.46 19.40
N SER A 288 -5.75 -16.76 18.86
CA SER A 288 -5.96 -16.58 17.42
C SER A 288 -4.89 -15.69 16.77
N ASN A 289 -4.03 -15.07 17.57
CA ASN A 289 -3.13 -14.01 17.14
C ASN A 289 -1.71 -14.55 17.01
N ILE A 290 -1.01 -14.16 15.95
CA ILE A 290 0.39 -14.55 15.78
C ILE A 290 1.28 -13.65 16.65
N ASP A 291 2.14 -14.26 17.46
CA ASP A 291 3.16 -13.54 18.19
C ASP A 291 4.19 -12.88 17.23
N ALA A 292 4.38 -11.56 17.36
CA ALA A 292 5.35 -10.81 16.57
C ALA A 292 6.77 -11.37 16.66
N ARG A 293 7.18 -11.92 17.82
CA ARG A 293 8.51 -12.52 18.01
C ARG A 293 8.67 -13.79 17.18
N LEU A 294 7.61 -14.61 17.04
CA LEU A 294 7.63 -15.78 16.16
C LEU A 294 7.80 -15.37 14.69
N LEU A 295 7.14 -14.30 14.25
CA LEU A 295 7.32 -13.76 12.90
C LEU A 295 8.73 -13.19 12.67
N ALA A 296 9.30 -12.49 13.66
CA ALA A 296 10.67 -12.02 13.58
C ALA A 296 11.67 -13.19 13.51
N LEU A 297 11.51 -14.22 14.35
CA LEU A 297 12.32 -15.43 14.28
C LEU A 297 12.17 -16.16 12.95
N LEU A 298 10.97 -16.20 12.38
CA LEU A 298 10.73 -16.74 11.04
C LEU A 298 11.51 -15.97 9.97
N ARG A 299 11.47 -14.63 10.02
CA ARG A 299 12.23 -13.76 9.10
C ARG A 299 13.74 -13.93 9.24
N LEU A 300 14.22 -14.17 10.46
CA LEU A 300 15.61 -14.52 10.79
C LEU A 300 15.99 -15.98 10.45
N ARG A 301 15.07 -16.73 9.83
CA ARG A 301 15.24 -18.13 9.41
C ARG A 301 15.56 -19.07 10.57
N GLU A 302 14.95 -18.83 11.73
CA GLU A 302 15.11 -19.73 12.87
C GLU A 302 14.44 -21.08 12.57
N PRO A 303 15.14 -22.23 12.71
CA PRO A 303 14.60 -23.53 12.32
C PRO A 303 13.27 -23.89 13.00
N ALA A 304 13.14 -23.57 14.29
CA ALA A 304 11.90 -23.80 15.04
C ALA A 304 10.73 -22.95 14.51
N ALA A 305 10.98 -21.69 14.17
CA ALA A 305 9.96 -20.81 13.59
C ALA A 305 9.58 -21.25 12.17
N ILE A 306 10.53 -21.73 11.37
CA ILE A 306 10.23 -22.33 10.05
C ILE A 306 9.37 -23.59 10.21
N ALA A 307 9.69 -24.46 11.16
CA ALA A 307 8.92 -25.67 11.43
C ALA A 307 7.49 -25.33 11.88
N TRP A 308 7.35 -24.35 12.79
CA TRP A 308 6.06 -23.78 13.18
C TRP A 308 5.28 -23.26 11.97
N ALA A 309 5.88 -22.40 11.15
CA ALA A 309 5.21 -21.83 9.97
C ALA A 309 4.73 -22.91 8.99
N LYS A 310 5.57 -23.93 8.74
CA LYS A 310 5.18 -25.09 7.92
C LYS A 310 4.00 -25.86 8.52
N ALA A 311 4.01 -26.09 9.84
CA ALA A 311 2.92 -26.76 10.53
C ALA A 311 1.63 -25.94 10.46
N THR A 312 1.71 -24.62 10.62
CA THR A 312 0.57 -23.70 10.50
C THR A 312 -0.01 -23.72 9.10
N VAL A 313 0.83 -23.71 8.06
CA VAL A 313 0.36 -23.83 6.67
C VAL A 313 -0.23 -25.21 6.39
N ALA A 314 0.38 -26.28 6.91
CA ALA A 314 -0.06 -27.66 6.73
C ALA A 314 -1.37 -27.99 7.48
N SER A 315 -1.75 -27.19 8.48
CA SER A 315 -3.07 -27.30 9.11
C SER A 315 -4.20 -26.96 8.14
N GLU A 316 -3.88 -26.24 7.05
CA GLU A 316 -4.81 -25.82 6.01
C GLU A 316 -5.99 -25.00 6.53
N GLY A 317 -5.80 -24.32 7.66
CA GLY A 317 -6.86 -23.57 8.33
C GLY A 317 -7.67 -24.36 9.35
N ARG A 318 -7.31 -25.63 9.60
CA ARG A 318 -8.04 -26.56 10.46
C ARG A 318 -7.37 -26.69 11.82
N GLY A 319 -8.15 -26.46 12.88
CA GLY A 319 -7.78 -26.80 14.26
C GLY A 319 -8.60 -28.00 14.75
N GLU A 320 -8.05 -28.78 15.67
CA GLU A 320 -8.76 -29.87 16.34
C GLU A 320 -9.09 -29.43 17.77
N ALA A 321 -10.37 -29.39 18.13
CA ALA A 321 -10.77 -29.15 19.51
C ALA A 321 -10.43 -30.37 20.38
N ALA A 322 -10.29 -30.17 21.70
CA ALA A 322 -10.05 -31.25 22.67
C ALA A 322 -11.11 -32.38 22.62
N SER A 323 -12.27 -32.12 22.01
CA SER A 323 -13.33 -33.10 21.74
C SER A 323 -13.13 -33.95 20.47
N GLY A 324 -12.00 -33.79 19.76
CA GLY A 324 -11.73 -34.45 18.48
C GLY A 324 -12.53 -33.90 17.28
N MET A 325 -13.17 -32.72 17.45
CA MET A 325 -13.93 -32.07 16.37
C MET A 325 -13.03 -31.07 15.65
N THR A 326 -12.94 -31.17 14.32
CA THR A 326 -12.15 -30.27 13.49
C THR A 326 -12.96 -29.02 13.14
N PHE A 327 -12.41 -27.83 13.38
CA PHE A 327 -13.03 -26.55 13.04
C PHE A 327 -12.09 -25.70 12.17
N ALA A 328 -12.64 -24.90 11.27
CA ALA A 328 -11.90 -23.84 10.60
C ALA A 328 -11.70 -22.69 11.61
N MET A 329 -10.48 -22.55 12.16
CA MET A 329 -10.19 -21.59 13.24
C MET A 329 -9.04 -20.64 12.90
N MET A 330 -8.60 -20.61 11.65
CA MET A 330 -7.44 -19.80 11.27
C MET A 330 -7.81 -18.33 11.16
N SER A 331 -7.07 -17.49 11.87
CA SER A 331 -7.21 -16.04 11.77
C SER A 331 -6.69 -15.52 10.43
N GLU A 332 -7.09 -14.31 10.06
CA GLU A 332 -6.56 -13.64 8.86
C GLU A 332 -5.05 -13.49 8.93
N GLU A 333 -4.49 -13.21 10.12
CA GLU A 333 -3.05 -13.16 10.35
C GLU A 333 -2.36 -14.48 10.02
N GLN A 334 -2.90 -15.60 10.51
CA GLN A 334 -2.38 -16.95 10.24
C GLN A 334 -2.49 -17.32 8.76
N ALA A 335 -3.57 -16.91 8.09
CA ALA A 335 -3.72 -17.11 6.66
C ALA A 335 -2.65 -16.39 5.83
N ARG A 336 -2.03 -15.31 6.35
CA ARG A 336 -0.97 -14.55 5.68
C ARG A 336 0.41 -15.20 5.73
N ILE A 337 0.63 -16.22 6.55
CA ILE A 337 1.95 -16.87 6.71
C ILE A 337 2.56 -17.32 5.36
N PRO A 338 1.84 -17.97 4.43
CA PRO A 338 2.37 -18.29 3.10
C PRO A 338 2.88 -17.08 2.31
N GLU A 339 2.20 -15.94 2.43
CA GLU A 339 2.63 -14.70 1.80
C GLU A 339 3.96 -14.22 2.37
N LEU A 340 4.09 -14.23 3.69
CA LEU A 340 5.31 -13.83 4.40
C LEU A 340 6.50 -14.72 4.04
N LEU A 341 6.29 -16.05 3.98
CA LEU A 341 7.29 -17.02 3.52
C LEU A 341 7.75 -16.73 2.08
N GLY A 342 6.81 -16.29 1.24
CA GLY A 342 7.06 -15.80 -0.10
C GLY A 342 7.93 -14.55 -0.12
N LYS A 343 7.45 -13.50 0.54
CA LYS A 343 8.04 -12.16 0.66
C LYS A 343 9.46 -12.17 1.22
N TRP A 344 9.68 -12.91 2.31
CA TRP A 344 10.99 -13.02 2.97
C TRP A 344 11.89 -14.09 2.34
N ARG A 345 11.43 -14.75 1.26
CA ARG A 345 12.18 -15.76 0.51
C ARG A 345 12.69 -16.91 1.40
N ILE A 346 11.82 -17.43 2.26
CA ILE A 346 12.07 -18.60 3.09
C ILE A 346 11.96 -19.86 2.21
N THR A 347 13.03 -20.17 1.49
CA THR A 347 13.14 -21.25 0.49
C THR A 347 12.85 -22.63 1.05
N GLU A 348 13.07 -22.79 2.35
CA GLU A 348 12.86 -24.02 3.09
C GLU A 348 11.38 -24.39 3.16
N ALA A 349 10.47 -23.43 2.95
CA ALA A 349 9.02 -23.60 3.06
C ALA A 349 8.29 -23.63 1.69
N ASP A 350 9.02 -23.73 0.58
CA ASP A 350 8.46 -23.67 -0.78
C ASP A 350 7.45 -24.78 -1.04
N SER A 351 7.80 -26.00 -0.61
CA SER A 351 6.90 -27.14 -0.72
C SER A 351 5.62 -26.97 0.10
N ALA A 352 5.65 -26.23 1.21
CA ALA A 352 4.46 -25.94 2.01
C ALA A 352 3.54 -24.94 1.31
N ILE A 353 4.10 -23.88 0.71
CA ILE A 353 3.35 -22.91 -0.11
C ILE A 353 2.69 -23.63 -1.31
N GLU A 354 3.45 -24.47 -2.01
CA GLU A 354 2.93 -25.23 -3.16
C GLU A 354 1.86 -26.26 -2.76
N ALA A 355 2.06 -26.98 -1.66
CA ALA A 355 1.09 -27.95 -1.16
C ALA A 355 -0.23 -27.25 -0.79
N CYS A 356 -0.13 -26.09 -0.12
CA CYS A 356 -1.28 -25.29 0.22
C CYS A 356 -2.07 -24.83 -1.02
N LEU A 357 -1.39 -24.38 -2.07
CA LEU A 357 -2.04 -23.96 -3.32
C LEU A 357 -2.82 -25.08 -4.00
N LYS A 358 -2.24 -26.29 -4.00
CA LYS A 358 -2.81 -27.49 -4.62
C LYS A 358 -3.87 -28.17 -3.74
N SER A 359 -3.97 -27.79 -2.48
CA SER A 359 -4.90 -28.39 -1.55
C SER A 359 -6.34 -28.00 -1.87
N LYS A 360 -7.20 -29.03 -1.98
CA LYS A 360 -8.64 -28.86 -2.16
C LYS A 360 -9.36 -28.54 -0.84
N THR A 361 -8.67 -28.70 0.28
CA THR A 361 -9.22 -28.52 1.62
C THR A 361 -8.71 -27.28 2.34
N ALA A 362 -7.69 -26.61 1.78
CA ALA A 362 -7.27 -25.30 2.26
C ALA A 362 -8.36 -24.24 2.00
N THR A 363 -8.53 -23.33 2.97
CA THR A 363 -9.44 -22.19 2.85
C THR A 363 -9.02 -21.28 1.69
N GLY A 364 -9.98 -20.57 1.09
CA GLY A 364 -9.70 -19.63 0.01
C GLY A 364 -8.71 -18.53 0.42
N GLN A 365 -8.80 -18.04 1.67
CA GLN A 365 -7.86 -17.06 2.25
C GLN A 365 -6.42 -17.58 2.28
N LEU A 366 -6.22 -18.80 2.77
CA LEU A 366 -4.87 -19.39 2.83
C LEU A 366 -4.30 -19.62 1.43
N ARG A 367 -5.14 -20.06 0.48
CA ARG A 367 -4.75 -20.25 -0.92
C ARG A 367 -4.38 -18.92 -1.59
N ILE A 368 -5.11 -17.84 -1.35
CA ILE A 368 -4.76 -16.54 -1.95
C ILE A 368 -3.45 -15.96 -1.39
N HIS A 369 -3.20 -16.09 -0.09
CA HIS A 369 -1.91 -15.68 0.47
C HIS A 369 -0.75 -16.56 -0.02
N ALA A 370 -0.98 -17.85 -0.27
CA ALA A 370 0.02 -18.71 -0.90
C ALA A 370 0.32 -18.27 -2.35
N ALA A 371 -0.72 -17.90 -3.12
CA ALA A 371 -0.57 -17.37 -4.48
C ALA A 371 0.21 -16.04 -4.47
N ARG A 372 -0.10 -15.18 -3.50
CA ARG A 372 0.60 -13.91 -3.28
C ARG A 372 2.05 -14.12 -2.84
N GLY A 373 2.32 -15.13 -2.00
CA GLY A 373 3.67 -15.54 -1.62
C GLY A 373 4.54 -15.98 -2.79
N LEU A 374 3.98 -16.74 -3.74
CA LEU A 374 4.67 -17.04 -5.00
C LEU A 374 4.86 -15.79 -5.88
N SER A 375 3.90 -14.87 -5.89
CA SER A 375 3.98 -13.62 -6.66
C SER A 375 5.10 -12.70 -6.16
N TRP A 376 5.35 -12.63 -4.84
CA TRP A 376 6.52 -11.97 -4.26
C TRP A 376 7.86 -12.51 -4.79
N ARG A 377 7.88 -13.77 -5.19
CA ARG A 377 9.06 -14.44 -5.76
C ARG A 377 9.13 -14.32 -7.28
N ARG A 378 8.19 -13.59 -7.89
CA ARG A 378 8.04 -13.45 -9.34
C ARG A 378 7.82 -14.79 -10.02
N ASP A 379 7.13 -15.71 -9.35
CA ASP A 379 6.73 -16.99 -9.90
C ASP A 379 5.33 -16.87 -10.51
N ALA A 380 5.23 -17.07 -11.83
CA ALA A 380 3.98 -16.95 -12.58
C ALA A 380 2.89 -17.92 -12.10
N ARG A 381 3.27 -19.02 -11.43
CA ARG A 381 2.32 -19.94 -10.79
C ARG A 381 1.48 -19.23 -9.71
N GLY A 382 2.04 -18.22 -9.04
CA GLY A 382 1.32 -17.38 -8.09
C GLY A 382 0.20 -16.57 -8.76
N LEU A 383 0.51 -15.88 -9.85
CA LEU A 383 -0.49 -15.12 -10.62
C LEU A 383 -1.55 -16.04 -11.23
N ARG A 384 -1.14 -17.19 -11.79
CA ARG A 384 -2.09 -18.17 -12.30
C ARG A 384 -3.03 -18.67 -11.20
N ALA A 385 -2.51 -19.02 -10.02
CA ALA A 385 -3.34 -19.45 -8.90
C ALA A 385 -4.32 -18.37 -8.42
N ALA A 386 -3.90 -17.11 -8.37
CA ALA A 386 -4.81 -16.00 -8.05
C ALA A 386 -5.92 -15.86 -9.10
N ALA A 387 -5.60 -15.99 -10.39
CA ALA A 387 -6.58 -15.98 -11.47
C ALA A 387 -7.53 -17.19 -11.42
N GLU A 388 -7.05 -18.38 -11.07
CA GLU A 388 -7.86 -19.59 -10.87
C GLU A 388 -8.83 -19.44 -9.68
N ILE A 389 -8.36 -18.88 -8.56
CA ILE A 389 -9.22 -18.57 -7.40
C ILE A 389 -10.31 -17.57 -7.79
N LEU A 390 -9.94 -16.53 -8.53
CA LEU A 390 -10.88 -15.54 -9.02
C LEU A 390 -11.90 -16.14 -10.00
N ALA A 391 -11.46 -17.09 -10.85
CA ALA A 391 -12.27 -17.80 -11.83
C ALA A 391 -13.21 -18.85 -11.23
N ASP A 392 -12.96 -19.31 -10.00
CA ASP A 392 -13.73 -20.36 -9.34
C ASP A 392 -15.04 -19.80 -8.77
N PRO A 393 -16.20 -20.19 -9.32
CA PRO A 393 -17.49 -19.67 -8.87
C PRO A 393 -17.83 -20.06 -7.43
N ASN A 394 -17.20 -21.08 -6.86
CA ASN A 394 -17.40 -21.46 -5.46
C ASN A 394 -16.57 -20.59 -4.52
N SER A 395 -15.40 -20.13 -4.99
CA SER A 395 -14.51 -19.27 -4.22
C SER A 395 -15.02 -17.82 -4.15
N THR A 396 -16.01 -17.45 -4.96
CA THR A 396 -16.57 -16.08 -5.05
C THR A 396 -18.11 -16.05 -4.94
N ALA A 397 -18.73 -17.15 -4.50
CA ALA A 397 -20.18 -17.34 -4.53
C ALA A 397 -20.95 -16.38 -3.61
N MET A 398 -20.42 -16.13 -2.40
CA MET A 398 -21.07 -15.32 -1.38
C MET A 398 -20.34 -13.97 -1.19
N PRO A 399 -21.02 -12.91 -0.72
CA PRO A 399 -20.38 -11.61 -0.48
C PRO A 399 -19.16 -11.68 0.45
N PHE A 400 -19.21 -12.55 1.47
CA PHE A 400 -18.08 -12.80 2.36
C PHE A 400 -16.87 -13.40 1.63
N ASP A 401 -17.10 -14.38 0.76
CA ASP A 401 -16.05 -15.01 -0.03
C ASP A 401 -15.49 -14.01 -1.05
N LEU A 402 -16.35 -13.22 -1.71
CA LEU A 402 -15.92 -12.17 -2.63
C LEU A 402 -14.97 -11.16 -1.95
N HIS A 403 -15.25 -10.76 -0.71
CA HIS A 403 -14.39 -9.83 0.03
C HIS A 403 -13.13 -10.51 0.56
N SER A 404 -13.21 -11.74 1.05
CA SER A 404 -12.11 -12.43 1.73
C SER A 404 -11.16 -13.19 0.79
N THR A 405 -11.58 -13.49 -0.45
CA THR A 405 -10.79 -14.25 -1.43
C THR A 405 -10.75 -13.55 -2.79
N GLY A 406 -11.91 -13.13 -3.32
CA GLY A 406 -12.04 -12.56 -4.67
C GLY A 406 -11.32 -11.22 -4.82
N MET A 407 -11.59 -10.27 -3.91
CA MET A 407 -10.93 -8.97 -3.88
C MET A 407 -9.41 -9.11 -3.65
N PRO A 408 -8.92 -9.90 -2.67
CA PRO A 408 -7.48 -10.20 -2.54
C PRO A 408 -6.86 -10.85 -3.79
N ALA A 409 -7.60 -11.71 -4.50
CA ALA A 409 -7.14 -12.31 -5.76
C ALA A 409 -6.96 -11.28 -6.87
N GLN A 410 -7.97 -10.43 -7.09
CA GLN A 410 -7.86 -9.33 -8.04
C GLN A 410 -6.74 -8.36 -7.64
N ASN A 411 -6.65 -7.97 -6.37
CA ASN A 411 -5.60 -7.08 -5.88
C ASN A 411 -4.21 -7.68 -6.11
N THR A 412 -4.02 -8.98 -5.87
CA THR A 412 -2.74 -9.66 -6.15
C THR A 412 -2.36 -9.55 -7.63
N LEU A 413 -3.30 -9.78 -8.54
CA LEU A 413 -3.05 -9.69 -9.98
C LEU A 413 -2.66 -8.27 -10.39
N HIS A 414 -3.34 -7.25 -9.88
CA HIS A 414 -3.07 -5.85 -10.25
C HIS A 414 -1.87 -5.25 -9.51
N GLU A 415 -1.57 -5.63 -8.27
CA GLU A 415 -0.43 -5.08 -7.54
C GLU A 415 0.91 -5.56 -8.13
N PHE A 416 0.99 -6.84 -8.52
CA PHE A 416 2.22 -7.47 -9.01
C PHE A 416 2.45 -7.36 -10.53
N VAL A 417 1.44 -6.99 -11.32
CA VAL A 417 1.56 -6.87 -12.78
C VAL A 417 1.54 -5.41 -13.20
N GLY A 418 2.63 -4.96 -13.84
CA GLY A 418 2.80 -3.61 -14.39
C GLY A 418 2.38 -3.44 -15.85
N ASN A 419 2.09 -4.53 -16.57
CA ASN A 419 1.73 -4.47 -18.00
C ASN A 419 0.47 -3.61 -18.22
N PRO A 420 0.48 -2.63 -19.14
CA PRO A 420 -0.70 -1.81 -19.42
C PRO A 420 -1.80 -2.56 -20.18
N ASP A 421 -1.51 -3.69 -20.82
CA ASP A 421 -2.47 -4.50 -21.59
C ASP A 421 -3.09 -5.67 -20.78
N ARG A 422 -2.80 -5.75 -19.48
CA ARG A 422 -3.47 -6.68 -18.53
C ARG A 422 -4.99 -6.45 -18.50
N PRO A 423 -5.82 -7.39 -18.02
CA PRO A 423 -7.25 -7.12 -17.82
C PRO A 423 -7.51 -5.89 -16.93
N ASP A 424 -8.65 -5.24 -17.10
CA ASP A 424 -9.03 -4.04 -16.36
C ASP A 424 -9.41 -4.37 -14.90
N TYR A 425 -9.09 -3.48 -13.96
CA TYR A 425 -9.58 -3.63 -12.58
C TYR A 425 -11.06 -3.28 -12.51
N VAL A 426 -11.90 -4.19 -12.02
CA VAL A 426 -13.34 -3.96 -11.86
C VAL A 426 -13.73 -4.16 -10.40
N PRO A 427 -14.36 -3.18 -9.73
CA PRO A 427 -14.94 -3.41 -8.41
C PRO A 427 -15.88 -4.63 -8.44
N LEU A 428 -15.63 -5.60 -7.57
CA LEU A 428 -16.38 -6.86 -7.58
C LEU A 428 -17.69 -6.69 -6.78
N GLU A 429 -18.82 -6.77 -7.47
CA GLU A 429 -20.16 -6.70 -6.85
C GLU A 429 -20.85 -8.07 -6.80
N ASP A 430 -20.46 -8.99 -7.69
CA ASP A 430 -20.94 -10.38 -7.71
C ASP A 430 -19.85 -11.36 -8.16
N GLY A 431 -20.05 -12.64 -7.85
CA GLY A 431 -19.12 -13.72 -8.18
C GLY A 431 -19.05 -14.07 -9.66
N ALA A 432 -20.07 -13.75 -10.47
CA ALA A 432 -20.05 -14.04 -11.90
C ALA A 432 -19.10 -13.09 -12.64
N VAL A 433 -19.09 -11.81 -12.27
CA VAL A 433 -18.12 -10.82 -12.73
C VAL A 433 -16.71 -11.25 -12.34
N ALA A 434 -16.51 -11.66 -11.09
CA ALA A 434 -15.22 -12.19 -10.63
C ALA A 434 -14.77 -13.39 -11.46
N ALA A 435 -15.65 -14.38 -11.67
CA ALA A 435 -15.33 -15.59 -12.42
C ALA A 435 -14.90 -15.28 -13.87
N GLU A 436 -15.58 -14.33 -14.52
CA GLU A 436 -15.23 -13.93 -15.88
C GLU A 436 -13.91 -13.17 -15.95
N LEU A 437 -13.64 -12.28 -14.99
CA LEU A 437 -12.35 -11.61 -14.87
C LEU A 437 -11.22 -12.62 -14.65
N GLY A 438 -11.44 -13.63 -13.81
CA GLY A 438 -10.49 -14.72 -13.61
C GLY A 438 -10.14 -15.44 -14.92
N LYS A 439 -11.12 -15.75 -15.77
CA LYS A 439 -10.87 -16.33 -17.10
C LYS A 439 -10.09 -15.40 -18.03
N GLN A 440 -10.41 -14.11 -18.04
CA GLN A 440 -9.67 -13.12 -18.83
C GLN A 440 -8.21 -13.05 -18.38
N TRP A 441 -7.95 -13.08 -17.07
CA TRP A 441 -6.61 -13.15 -16.51
C TRP A 441 -5.87 -14.43 -16.88
N LEU A 442 -6.52 -15.59 -16.83
CA LEU A 442 -5.91 -16.84 -17.27
C LEU A 442 -5.52 -16.79 -18.75
N ALA A 443 -6.42 -16.33 -19.62
CA ALA A 443 -6.12 -16.16 -21.04
C ALA A 443 -4.98 -15.16 -21.29
N TRP A 444 -4.91 -14.09 -20.50
CA TRP A 444 -3.81 -13.13 -20.57
C TRP A 444 -2.49 -13.74 -20.11
N ILE A 445 -2.46 -14.44 -18.97
CA ILE A 445 -1.26 -15.11 -18.45
C ILE A 445 -0.74 -16.13 -19.47
N ASP A 446 -1.61 -16.96 -20.04
CA ASP A 446 -1.23 -17.96 -21.04
C ASP A 446 -0.56 -17.32 -22.28
N LYS A 447 -1.00 -16.12 -22.65
CA LYS A 447 -0.45 -15.37 -23.79
C LYS A 447 0.86 -14.66 -23.44
N TYR A 448 1.05 -14.24 -22.20
CA TYR A 448 2.10 -13.29 -21.80
C TYR A 448 3.03 -13.75 -20.68
N GLU A 449 2.97 -15.02 -20.24
CA GLU A 449 3.72 -15.55 -19.08
C GLU A 449 5.21 -15.15 -19.06
N SER A 450 5.88 -15.25 -20.22
CA SER A 450 7.31 -14.90 -20.36
C SER A 450 7.60 -13.39 -20.48
N LYS A 451 6.57 -12.56 -20.56
CA LYS A 451 6.62 -11.10 -20.78
C LYS A 451 5.95 -10.30 -19.67
N ILE A 452 5.70 -10.92 -18.53
CA ILE A 452 5.13 -10.25 -17.35
C ILE A 452 6.13 -9.21 -16.85
N GLN A 453 5.69 -7.95 -16.84
CA GLN A 453 6.37 -6.85 -16.21
C GLN A 453 6.03 -6.88 -14.72
N TRP A 454 6.88 -7.55 -13.95
CA TRP A 454 6.71 -7.64 -12.50
C TRP A 454 6.86 -6.28 -11.84
N ARG A 455 5.87 -5.92 -11.02
CA ARG A 455 5.89 -4.77 -10.12
C ARG A 455 5.93 -5.26 -8.69
N GLU A 456 6.65 -4.53 -7.84
CA GLU A 456 6.61 -4.76 -6.40
C GLU A 456 5.50 -3.90 -5.79
N PRO A 457 4.60 -4.46 -4.96
CA PRO A 457 3.64 -3.67 -4.21
C PRO A 457 4.37 -2.63 -3.33
N LEU A 458 3.78 -1.44 -3.15
CA LEU A 458 4.36 -0.40 -2.30
C LEU A 458 4.57 -0.94 -0.88
N ALA A 459 5.83 -0.97 -0.43
CA ALA A 459 6.25 -1.64 0.81
C ALA A 459 5.59 -1.08 2.09
N GLU A 460 5.18 0.20 2.08
CA GLU A 460 5.04 0.99 3.30
C GLU A 460 3.60 1.14 3.83
N SER A 461 2.59 0.69 3.08
CA SER A 461 1.24 0.52 3.63
C SER A 461 0.91 -0.91 4.06
N GLN A 462 1.78 -1.88 3.76
CA GLN A 462 1.53 -3.29 4.07
C GLN A 462 2.49 -3.82 5.13
N ASP A 463 3.79 -3.47 5.19
CA ASP A 463 4.70 -4.04 6.21
C ASP A 463 4.37 -3.64 7.65
N LEU A 464 3.94 -2.40 7.88
CA LEU A 464 3.60 -1.88 9.22
C LEU A 464 2.20 -2.30 9.71
N LEU A 465 1.39 -2.84 8.80
CA LEU A 465 0.05 -3.41 9.02
C LEU A 465 0.04 -4.93 8.74
N LEU A 466 1.21 -5.54 8.49
CA LEU A 466 1.32 -6.99 8.30
C LEU A 466 1.30 -7.73 9.65
N TRP A 467 1.41 -6.97 10.75
CA TRP A 467 1.60 -7.45 12.12
C TRP A 467 0.52 -6.89 13.08
N ARG A 468 -0.56 -6.30 12.53
CA ARG A 468 -1.70 -5.73 13.28
C ARG A 468 -3.01 -5.91 12.57
#